data_AF-A0A1Q8G2I0-F1
#
_entry.id   AF-A0A1Q8G2I0-F1
#
_cell.length_a   1.000
_cell.length_b   1.000
_cell.length_c   1.000
_cell.angle_alpha   90.00
_cell.angle_beta   90.00
_cell.angle_gamma   90.00
#
_symmetry.space_group_name_H-M   'P 1'
#
loop_
_entity.id
_entity.type
_entity.pdbx_description
1 polymer ?
#
loop_
_entity_poly.entity_id
_entity_poly.type
_entity_poly.pdbx_seq_one_letter_code
_entity_poly.pdbx_strand_id
1 'polypeptide(L)'
;MKPTLCVFVVLTVFSLNSWSQEVDYDKRNLHIFCASHLKMLSGTLDEGGDEYKALMFMSGVHRDEATGMGATEKHFGDVTTYLKKVRNTSKPKWSSLTSRSKELCFPQS
;
A
#
# COMPACT_ATOMS: atom_id res chain seq x y z
N MET A 1 34.55 15.84 -41.20
CA MET A 1 34.42 16.33 -39.82
C MET A 1 33.22 15.65 -39.16
N LYS A 2 33.51 15.04 -37.99
CA LYS A 2 32.70 14.37 -36.95
C LYS A 2 31.14 14.46 -37.01
N PRO A 3 30.41 13.32 -36.99
CA PRO A 3 28.95 13.28 -36.77
C PRO A 3 28.58 13.33 -35.27
N THR A 4 29.49 13.79 -34.41
CA THR A 4 29.40 13.63 -32.95
C THR A 4 28.48 14.67 -32.28
N LEU A 5 27.96 15.66 -33.00
CA LEU A 5 27.20 16.77 -32.41
C LEU A 5 25.70 16.48 -32.19
N CYS A 6 25.08 15.61 -32.99
CA CYS A 6 23.64 15.34 -32.87
C CYS A 6 23.27 14.41 -31.70
N VAL A 7 24.22 13.61 -31.18
CA VAL A 7 23.94 12.63 -30.11
C VAL A 7 23.82 13.31 -28.74
N PHE A 8 24.49 14.46 -28.53
CA PHE A 8 24.46 15.15 -27.23
C PHE A 8 23.14 15.84 -26.94
N VAL A 9 22.41 16.32 -27.96
CA VAL A 9 21.15 17.04 -27.75
C VAL A 9 20.00 16.08 -27.41
N VAL A 10 20.06 14.82 -27.87
CA VAL A 10 19.02 13.83 -27.55
C VAL A 10 19.15 13.30 -26.12
N LEU A 11 20.38 13.14 -25.61
CA LEU A 11 20.62 12.61 -24.26
C LEU A 11 20.21 13.60 -23.14
N THR A 12 20.26 14.91 -23.38
CA THR A 12 19.88 15.90 -22.37
C THR A 12 18.37 15.98 -22.15
N VAL A 13 17.53 15.65 -23.16
CA VAL A 13 16.07 15.66 -23.01
C VAL A 13 15.57 14.45 -22.19
N PHE A 14 16.26 13.30 -22.27
CA PHE A 14 15.94 12.13 -21.44
C PHE A 14 16.46 12.24 -20.00
N SER A 15 17.42 13.12 -19.74
CA SER A 15 18.00 13.32 -18.40
C SER A 15 17.16 14.23 -17.50
N LEU A 16 16.21 15.00 -18.06
CA LEU A 16 15.32 15.89 -17.30
C LEU A 16 14.02 15.21 -16.83
N ASN A 17 13.74 14.00 -17.32
CA ASN A 17 12.58 13.21 -16.90
C ASN A 17 12.91 12.15 -15.84
N SER A 18 14.16 12.09 -15.37
CA SER A 18 14.52 11.30 -14.18
C SER A 18 14.24 12.06 -12.88
N TRP A 19 13.20 12.90 -12.86
CA TRP A 19 12.57 13.28 -11.60
C TRP A 19 11.91 12.03 -11.04
N SER A 20 12.69 11.24 -10.29
CA SER A 20 12.11 10.29 -9.36
C SER A 20 11.25 11.11 -8.41
N GLN A 21 9.94 11.12 -8.64
CA GLN A 21 8.98 11.65 -7.69
C GLN A 21 9.31 10.95 -6.37
N GLU A 22 9.73 11.74 -5.37
CA GLU A 22 10.17 11.19 -4.09
C GLU A 22 8.98 10.41 -3.52
N VAL A 23 9.10 9.08 -3.52
CA VAL A 23 8.01 8.23 -3.05
C VAL A 23 7.95 8.39 -1.54
N ASP A 24 6.85 8.93 -1.04
CA ASP A 24 6.55 8.93 0.38
C ASP A 24 6.32 7.50 0.84
N TYR A 25 7.40 6.86 1.28
CA TYR A 25 7.40 5.48 1.72
C TYR A 25 6.55 5.26 2.97
N ASP A 26 6.45 6.26 3.86
CA ASP A 26 5.64 6.15 5.07
C ASP A 26 4.15 6.12 4.71
N LYS A 27 3.72 7.02 3.82
CA LYS A 27 2.36 7.01 3.28
C LYS A 27 2.06 5.72 2.54
N ARG A 28 2.96 5.28 1.65
CA ARG A 28 2.79 4.00 0.93
C ARG A 28 2.66 2.83 1.91
N ASN A 29 3.54 2.74 2.90
CA ASN A 29 3.55 1.65 3.88
C ASN A 29 2.29 1.67 4.76
N LEU A 30 1.77 2.85 5.09
CA LEU A 30 0.47 3.00 5.75
C LEU A 30 -0.66 2.41 4.90
N HIS A 31 -0.73 2.78 3.62
CA HIS A 31 -1.72 2.23 2.70
C HIS A 31 -1.57 0.70 2.53
N ILE A 32 -0.35 0.17 2.45
CA ILE A 32 -0.10 -1.28 2.41
C ILE A 32 -0.63 -1.96 3.69
N PHE A 33 -0.34 -1.39 4.87
CA PHE A 33 -0.83 -1.89 6.15
C PHE A 33 -2.37 -1.89 6.19
N CYS A 34 -3.00 -0.76 5.88
CA CYS A 34 -4.45 -0.61 5.89
C CYS A 34 -5.15 -1.56 4.92
N ALA A 35 -4.68 -1.62 3.67
CA ALA A 35 -5.21 -2.55 2.68
C ALA A 35 -5.18 -4.00 3.17
N SER A 36 -4.01 -4.44 3.66
CA SER A 36 -3.79 -5.82 4.09
C SER A 36 -4.58 -6.17 5.35
N HIS A 37 -4.64 -5.25 6.31
CA HIS A 37 -5.30 -5.48 7.59
C HIS A 37 -6.83 -5.46 7.47
N LEU A 38 -7.40 -4.49 6.75
CA LEU A 38 -8.85 -4.42 6.51
C LEU A 38 -9.36 -5.66 5.76
N LYS A 39 -8.61 -6.15 4.76
CA LYS A 39 -8.93 -7.42 4.08
C LYS A 39 -8.91 -8.63 5.02
N MET A 40 -8.03 -8.62 6.01
CA MET A 40 -7.97 -9.70 6.99
C MET A 40 -9.13 -9.64 7.99
N LEU A 41 -9.54 -8.44 8.37
CA LEU A 41 -10.70 -8.22 9.24
C LEU A 41 -12.01 -8.58 8.52
N SER A 42 -12.16 -8.22 7.23
CA SER A 42 -13.35 -8.59 6.46
C SER A 42 -13.54 -10.11 6.38
N GLY A 43 -12.45 -10.88 6.28
CA GLY A 43 -12.48 -12.35 6.33
C GLY A 43 -12.93 -12.96 7.67
N THR A 44 -13.27 -12.13 8.67
CA THR A 44 -13.91 -12.59 9.92
C THR A 44 -15.41 -12.28 10.00
N LEU A 45 -15.94 -11.60 8.99
CA LEU A 45 -17.35 -11.21 8.87
C LEU A 45 -18.07 -12.13 7.89
N ASP A 46 -19.41 -12.07 7.90
CA ASP A 46 -20.24 -12.78 6.95
C ASP A 46 -20.00 -12.26 5.53
N GLU A 47 -19.61 -13.18 4.64
CA GLU A 47 -19.32 -12.86 3.26
C GLU A 47 -20.55 -12.26 2.57
N GLY A 48 -20.37 -11.09 1.94
CA GLY A 48 -21.46 -10.37 1.28
C GLY A 48 -22.33 -9.50 2.20
N GLY A 49 -22.11 -9.51 3.52
CA GLY A 49 -22.71 -8.55 4.44
C GLY A 49 -22.21 -7.12 4.19
N ASP A 50 -22.96 -6.12 4.67
CA ASP A 50 -22.64 -4.71 4.43
C ASP A 50 -21.30 -4.30 5.04
N GLU A 51 -21.00 -4.78 6.26
CA GLU A 51 -19.72 -4.55 6.91
C GLU A 51 -18.56 -5.21 6.15
N TYR A 52 -18.74 -6.44 5.67
CA TYR A 52 -17.78 -7.12 4.80
C TYR A 52 -17.49 -6.28 3.55
N LYS A 53 -18.54 -5.82 2.86
CA LYS A 53 -18.43 -5.02 1.64
C LYS A 53 -17.73 -3.69 1.90
N ALA A 54 -18.06 -3.01 3.01
CA ALA A 54 -17.42 -1.76 3.39
C ALA A 54 -15.92 -1.94 3.65
N LEU A 55 -15.54 -2.97 4.42
CA LEU A 55 -14.12 -3.25 4.69
C LEU A 55 -13.36 -3.67 3.43
N MET A 56 -13.97 -4.46 2.55
CA MET A 56 -13.37 -4.84 1.27
C MET A 56 -13.20 -3.64 0.34
N PHE A 57 -14.19 -2.75 0.28
CA PHE A 57 -14.10 -1.50 -0.47
C PHE A 57 -12.94 -0.63 0.05
N MET A 58 -12.89 -0.36 1.35
CA MET A 58 -11.82 0.43 1.97
C MET A 58 -10.44 -0.21 1.78
N SER A 59 -10.36 -1.54 1.90
CA SER A 59 -9.14 -2.29 1.60
C SER A 59 -8.67 -2.07 0.16
N GLY A 60 -9.61 -2.09 -0.80
CA GLY A 60 -9.36 -1.80 -2.21
C GLY A 60 -8.82 -0.39 -2.44
N VAL A 61 -9.47 0.62 -1.86
CA VAL A 61 -9.02 2.03 -1.95
C VAL A 61 -7.59 2.18 -1.47
N HIS A 62 -7.24 1.64 -0.29
CA HIS A 62 -5.87 1.71 0.19
C HIS A 62 -4.89 0.94 -0.71
N ARG A 63 -5.31 -0.17 -1.30
CA ARG A 63 -4.47 -0.95 -2.21
C ARG A 63 -4.15 -0.15 -3.46
N ASP A 64 -5.14 0.49 -4.06
CA ASP A 64 -4.98 1.29 -5.27
C ASP A 64 -4.03 2.48 -5.03
N GLU A 65 -4.19 3.19 -3.91
CA GLU A 65 -3.28 4.26 -3.48
C GLU A 65 -1.84 3.77 -3.30
N ALA A 66 -1.65 2.65 -2.57
CA ALA A 66 -0.34 2.07 -2.38
C ALA A 66 0.30 1.64 -3.71
N THR A 67 -0.47 1.02 -4.62
CA THR A 67 0.00 0.61 -5.94
C THR A 67 0.34 1.81 -6.81
N GLY A 68 -0.43 2.90 -6.74
CA GLY A 68 -0.10 4.19 -7.37
C GLY A 68 1.23 4.77 -6.87
N MET A 69 1.62 4.46 -5.63
CA MET A 69 2.92 4.81 -5.03
C MET A 69 3.99 3.71 -5.22
N GLY A 70 3.80 2.78 -6.15
CA GLY A 70 4.77 1.74 -6.50
C GLY A 70 4.79 0.53 -5.56
N ALA A 71 3.73 0.29 -4.77
CA ALA A 71 3.61 -0.96 -4.04
C ALA A 71 3.32 -2.14 -4.97
N THR A 72 3.98 -3.27 -4.72
CA THR A 72 3.82 -4.52 -5.48
C THR A 72 3.05 -5.55 -4.67
N GLU A 73 2.57 -6.60 -5.35
CA GLU A 73 1.95 -7.76 -4.69
C GLU A 73 2.80 -8.35 -3.55
N LYS A 74 4.13 -8.33 -3.72
CA LYS A 74 5.05 -8.82 -2.68
C LYS A 74 4.89 -8.02 -1.40
N HIS A 75 4.79 -6.69 -1.46
CA HIS A 75 4.66 -5.86 -0.27
C HIS A 75 3.37 -6.20 0.51
N PHE A 76 2.24 -6.36 -0.19
CA PHE A 76 0.99 -6.77 0.45
C PHE A 76 1.07 -8.20 1.01
N GLY A 77 1.73 -9.11 0.30
CA GLY A 77 1.96 -10.49 0.73
C GLY A 77 2.80 -10.59 2.02
N ASP A 78 3.89 -9.82 2.10
CA ASP A 78 4.77 -9.77 3.26
C ASP A 78 4.01 -9.26 4.50
N VAL A 79 3.26 -8.17 4.36
CA VAL A 79 2.45 -7.60 5.46
C VAL A 79 1.33 -8.55 5.86
N THR A 80 0.62 -9.16 4.90
CA THR A 80 -0.41 -10.16 5.18
C THR A 80 0.16 -11.34 5.96
N THR A 81 1.36 -11.82 5.60
CA THR A 81 2.03 -12.92 6.30
C THR A 81 2.38 -12.54 7.73
N TYR A 82 2.92 -11.33 7.93
CA TYR A 82 3.18 -10.79 9.26
C TYR A 82 1.90 -10.70 10.11
N LEU A 83 0.82 -10.15 9.57
CA LEU A 83 -0.46 -10.00 10.26
C LEU A 83 -1.07 -11.36 10.66
N LYS A 84 -1.02 -12.36 9.77
CA LYS A 84 -1.46 -13.74 10.08
C LYS A 84 -0.66 -14.31 11.24
N LYS A 85 0.67 -14.14 11.23
CA LYS A 85 1.54 -14.59 12.33
C LYS A 85 1.12 -13.91 13.63
N VAL A 86 1.03 -12.58 13.65
CA VAL A 86 0.68 -11.82 14.87
C VAL A 86 -0.68 -12.23 15.42
N ARG A 87 -1.71 -12.36 14.57
CA ARG A 87 -3.05 -12.83 14.95
C ARG A 87 -3.00 -14.16 15.69
N ASN A 88 -2.15 -15.08 15.23
CA ASN A 88 -2.05 -16.43 15.77
C ASN A 88 -1.12 -16.53 16.99
N THR A 89 -0.12 -15.65 17.12
CA THR A 89 0.91 -15.78 18.17
C THR A 89 0.81 -14.75 19.30
N SER A 90 0.12 -13.62 19.11
CA SER A 90 0.06 -12.56 20.13
C SER A 90 -1.26 -11.78 20.09
N LYS A 91 -2.21 -12.16 20.96
CA LYS A 91 -3.46 -11.42 21.16
C LYS A 91 -3.25 -9.95 21.53
N PRO A 92 -2.32 -9.57 22.44
CA PRO A 92 -2.10 -8.17 22.77
C PRO A 92 -1.63 -7.34 21.58
N LYS A 93 -0.69 -7.87 20.79
CA LYS A 93 -0.18 -7.17 19.60
C LYS A 93 -1.24 -7.08 18.52
N TRP A 94 -2.01 -8.14 18.29
CA TRP A 94 -3.13 -8.13 17.36
C TRP A 94 -4.18 -7.07 17.72
N SER A 95 -4.56 -6.99 18.99
CA SER A 95 -5.48 -5.96 19.49
C SER A 95 -4.92 -4.56 19.26
N SER A 96 -3.66 -4.33 19.60
CA SER A 96 -2.99 -3.03 19.36
C SER A 96 -2.98 -2.63 17.88
N LEU A 97 -2.66 -3.54 16.96
CA LEU A 97 -2.71 -3.27 15.52
C LEU A 97 -4.13 -3.00 15.03
N THR A 98 -5.12 -3.72 15.58
CA THR A 98 -6.53 -3.50 15.24
C THR A 98 -7.03 -2.14 15.69
N SER A 99 -6.70 -1.71 16.91
CA SER A 99 -7.02 -0.36 17.38
C SER A 99 -6.36 0.71 16.50
N ARG A 100 -5.07 0.53 16.17
CA ARG A 100 -4.38 1.48 15.28
C ARG A 100 -4.98 1.53 13.88
N SER A 101 -5.43 0.39 13.34
CA SER A 101 -6.10 0.33 12.05
C SER A 101 -7.43 1.10 12.06
N LYS A 102 -8.18 1.09 13.17
CA LYS A 102 -9.40 1.91 13.30
C LYS A 102 -9.11 3.41 13.26
N GLU A 103 -7.98 3.84 13.82
CA GLU A 103 -7.59 5.24 13.85
C GLU A 103 -7.06 5.74 12.49
N LEU A 104 -6.31 4.90 11.76
CA LEU A 104 -5.54 5.35 10.60
C LEU A 104 -6.11 4.94 9.24
N CYS A 105 -6.92 3.87 9.17
CA CYS A 105 -7.35 3.26 7.90
C CYS A 105 -8.77 3.63 7.48
N PHE A 106 -9.42 4.51 8.24
CA PHE A 106 -10.71 5.05 7.90
C PHE A 106 -10.55 6.53 7.58
N PRO A 107 -11.30 7.07 6.60
CA PRO A 107 -11.26 8.49 6.29
C PRO A 107 -11.61 9.27 7.56
N GLN A 108 -10.80 10.28 7.88
CA GLN A 108 -11.14 11.21 8.95
C GLN A 108 -12.35 12.02 8.48
N SER A 109 -13.37 12.06 9.33
CA SER A 109 -14.63 12.75 9.08
C SER A 109 -14.46 14.26 9.03
#